data_AF-A0A087CXN2-F1
#
_entry.id   AF-A0A087CXN2-F1
#
_cell.length_a   1.000
_cell.length_b   1.000
_cell.length_c   1.000
_cell.angle_alpha   90.00
_cell.angle_beta   90.00
_cell.angle_gamma   90.00
#
_symmetry.space_group_name_H-M   'P 1'
#
loop_
_entity.id
_entity.type
_entity.pdbx_description
1 polymer ?
#
loop_
_entity_poly.entity_id
_entity_poly.type
_entity_poly.pdbx_seq_one_letter_code
_entity_poly.pdbx_strand_id
1 'polypeptide(L)'
;MGSDRILSSYWPYRHNHSRGSSRRWFTPYDVTDYLFLLALLALPVDGTVLGFYQPFWTPISPWLFMLYALTNPVHLERAMRRYAFLMIAPVLLIYLSGIGWAVYGVHARAIIMSLTGVIAIPATVCALDIAFIAKRLSTTEAIRAVLATYWFAFAVGIAQWFAVHLDIASVQEFFGRVMYRSYLTIGSSWSKNGLRPQFLFAEPSYTGMHVFGILLPLMWLAYKRGSLYAKQLRSLIIVFVAGGLLMGVGTRIVLDSIVALLIVIVMAVRWRDRKGRRFGLLFLAVIVAITATAFAANSRLSAIVEKGMSGDDSFLGRIYQSLGPLCGIVKQPWTALTGYGAGNIDAAVHQGAQLARTILESAGAGKGAIVAAGWYRMMTSTMVWTMSAYTSFSLNSDSSVVRSPLQLSASSSHGMGIGRSLPSAGPHCSHTCISNSKDMPSRHCRCSSGASPGWTTSPSM
;
A
#
# COMPACT_ATOMS: atom_id res chain seq x y z
N MET A 1 -22.85 -24.07 -26.68
CA MET A 1 -23.25 -22.89 -27.47
C MET A 1 -23.88 -21.88 -26.53
N GLY A 2 -23.32 -20.66 -26.43
CA GLY A 2 -24.00 -19.53 -25.77
C GLY A 2 -23.40 -19.00 -24.45
N SER A 3 -22.13 -18.59 -24.41
CA SER A 3 -21.69 -17.58 -23.41
C SER A 3 -20.52 -16.67 -23.85
N ASP A 4 -19.91 -16.91 -25.02
CA ASP A 4 -18.73 -16.14 -25.45
C ASP A 4 -19.02 -14.79 -26.13
N ARG A 5 -20.29 -14.38 -26.28
CA ARG A 5 -20.65 -13.19 -27.08
C ARG A 5 -20.74 -11.86 -26.34
N ILE A 6 -20.58 -11.79 -25.01
CA ILE A 6 -20.83 -10.54 -24.27
C ILE A 6 -19.54 -9.76 -23.94
N LEU A 7 -18.34 -10.34 -24.10
CA LEU A 7 -17.07 -9.64 -23.80
C LEU A 7 -16.22 -9.30 -25.04
N SER A 8 -16.68 -9.65 -26.24
CA SER A 8 -15.97 -9.36 -27.50
C SER A 8 -16.14 -7.93 -28.01
N SER A 9 -17.00 -7.11 -27.39
CA SER A 9 -17.41 -5.79 -27.93
C SER A 9 -16.62 -4.60 -27.40
N TYR A 10 -15.74 -4.78 -26.41
CA TYR A 10 -15.02 -3.66 -25.76
C TYR A 10 -13.59 -3.42 -26.26
N TRP A 11 -13.10 -4.19 -27.24
CA TRP A 11 -11.78 -3.95 -27.84
C TRP A 11 -11.77 -4.28 -29.34
N PRO A 12 -11.73 -3.29 -30.25
CA PRO A 12 -11.61 -3.60 -31.67
C PRO A 12 -10.22 -4.19 -31.93
N TYR A 13 -10.19 -5.51 -32.11
CA TYR A 13 -9.05 -6.30 -32.52
C TYR A 13 -8.75 -6.01 -34.00
N ARG A 14 -7.55 -5.51 -34.32
CA ARG A 14 -7.06 -5.46 -35.70
C ARG A 14 -5.88 -6.41 -35.84
N HIS A 15 -6.05 -7.44 -36.66
CA HIS A 15 -4.94 -8.19 -37.26
C HIS A 15 -4.15 -7.22 -38.15
N ASN A 16 -3.01 -6.73 -37.68
CA ASN A 16 -2.04 -6.12 -38.57
C ASN A 16 -1.21 -7.24 -39.22
N HIS A 17 -1.67 -7.72 -40.37
CA HIS A 17 -0.77 -8.27 -41.38
C HIS A 17 -0.17 -7.11 -42.16
N SER A 18 1.02 -6.67 -41.73
CA SER A 18 1.91 -5.86 -42.55
C SER A 18 3.28 -6.52 -42.56
N ARG A 19 3.52 -7.33 -43.60
CA ARG A 19 4.87 -7.66 -44.07
C ARG A 19 5.54 -6.34 -44.45
N GLY A 20 6.58 -5.97 -43.72
CA GLY A 20 7.33 -4.72 -43.91
C GLY A 20 8.12 -4.40 -42.64
N SER A 21 9.36 -4.87 -42.60
CA SER A 21 10.30 -4.60 -41.52
C SER A 21 10.59 -3.10 -41.41
N SER A 22 9.92 -2.42 -40.49
CA SER A 22 10.54 -1.30 -39.79
C SER A 22 10.76 -1.72 -38.35
N ARG A 23 12.04 -1.80 -37.94
CA ARG A 23 12.47 -2.09 -36.56
C ARG A 23 12.17 -0.90 -35.63
N ARG A 24 10.97 -0.34 -35.66
CA ARG A 24 10.60 0.73 -34.72
C ARG A 24 10.25 0.12 -33.37
N TRP A 25 10.93 0.58 -32.33
CA TRP A 25 10.70 0.14 -30.95
C TRP A 25 9.36 0.62 -30.39
N PHE A 26 8.89 1.78 -30.85
CA PHE A 26 7.63 2.40 -30.46
C PHE A 26 7.03 3.15 -31.66
N THR A 27 5.71 3.05 -31.83
CA THR A 27 4.96 3.72 -32.90
C THR A 27 3.98 4.74 -32.30
N PRO A 28 4.40 6.01 -32.15
CA PRO A 28 3.52 7.05 -31.63
C PRO A 28 2.43 7.43 -32.65
N TYR A 29 1.24 7.77 -32.16
CA TYR A 29 0.20 8.47 -32.92
C TYR A 29 0.56 9.97 -33.07
N ASP A 30 1.06 10.58 -32.00
CA ASP A 30 1.59 11.95 -31.98
C ASP A 30 2.72 12.15 -30.96
N VAL A 31 3.28 13.37 -30.87
CA VAL A 31 4.42 13.70 -29.99
C VAL A 31 4.10 13.48 -28.51
N THR A 32 2.84 13.62 -28.09
CA THR A 32 2.47 13.45 -26.68
C THR A 32 2.63 11.99 -26.23
N ASP A 33 2.59 11.02 -27.14
CA ASP A 33 2.73 9.60 -26.79
C ASP A 33 4.13 9.23 -26.29
N TYR A 34 5.14 10.09 -26.51
CA TYR A 34 6.43 9.95 -25.85
C TYR A 34 6.34 10.17 -24.33
N LEU A 35 5.41 11.01 -23.85
CA LEU A 35 5.14 11.13 -22.40
C LEU A 35 4.57 9.83 -21.83
N PHE A 36 3.68 9.19 -22.58
CA PHE A 36 3.15 7.87 -22.19
C PHE A 36 4.24 6.80 -22.17
N LEU A 37 5.11 6.77 -23.19
CA LEU A 37 6.26 5.87 -23.20
C LEU A 37 7.19 6.13 -22.01
N LEU A 38 7.50 7.40 -21.72
CA LEU A 38 8.33 7.78 -20.58
C LEU A 38 7.69 7.35 -19.25
N ALA A 39 6.36 7.48 -19.13
CA ALA A 39 5.62 7.00 -17.96
C ALA A 39 5.80 5.49 -17.75
N LEU A 40 5.73 4.70 -18.81
CA LEU A 40 5.99 3.25 -18.75
C LEU A 40 7.44 2.94 -18.38
N LEU A 41 8.41 3.68 -18.93
CA LEU A 41 9.83 3.47 -18.62
C LEU A 41 10.17 3.85 -17.18
N ALA A 42 9.46 4.82 -16.60
CA ALA A 42 9.65 5.26 -15.22
C ALA A 42 8.89 4.43 -14.18
N LEU A 43 8.17 3.37 -14.57
CA LEU A 43 7.41 2.52 -13.64
C LEU A 43 8.24 1.96 -12.47
N PRO A 44 9.46 1.41 -12.67
CA PRO A 44 10.26 0.90 -11.56
C PRO A 44 11.07 1.99 -10.83
N VAL A 45 10.94 3.26 -11.24
CA VAL A 45 11.68 4.39 -10.67
C VAL A 45 10.77 5.14 -9.71
N ASP A 46 10.68 4.64 -8.48
CA ASP A 46 9.85 5.23 -7.42
C ASP A 46 10.61 5.57 -6.13
N GLY A 47 11.93 5.35 -6.09
CA GLY A 47 12.78 5.64 -4.92
C GLY A 47 13.74 6.82 -5.06
N THR A 48 13.75 7.50 -6.20
CA THR A 48 14.77 8.51 -6.51
C THR A 48 14.39 9.91 -6.04
N VAL A 49 15.40 10.74 -5.75
CA VAL A 49 15.23 12.16 -5.39
C VAL A 49 14.49 13.00 -6.44
N LEU A 50 14.41 12.53 -7.69
CA LEU A 50 13.73 13.22 -8.79
C LEU A 50 12.19 13.10 -8.73
N GLY A 51 11.66 12.12 -8.01
CA GLY A 51 10.23 11.87 -7.96
C GLY A 51 9.50 12.82 -7.02
N PHE A 52 8.20 12.97 -7.23
CA PHE A 52 7.39 13.81 -6.36
C PHE A 52 7.25 13.14 -4.98
N TYR A 53 7.62 13.87 -3.94
CA TYR A 53 7.61 13.35 -2.58
C TYR A 53 6.20 12.94 -2.12
N GLN A 54 6.11 11.70 -1.64
CA GLN A 54 4.98 11.16 -0.89
C GLN A 54 5.52 10.44 0.35
N PRO A 55 4.68 10.20 1.37
CA PRO A 55 5.09 9.38 2.50
C PRO A 55 5.56 8.01 2.01
N PHE A 56 6.84 7.70 2.22
CA PHE A 56 7.52 6.42 1.90
C PHE A 56 7.95 6.17 0.45
N TRP A 57 7.56 6.99 -0.53
CA TRP A 57 7.98 6.80 -1.93
C TRP A 57 8.06 8.13 -2.70
N THR A 58 8.65 8.10 -3.89
CA THR A 58 8.87 9.24 -4.80
C THR A 58 8.62 8.81 -6.25
N PRO A 59 7.37 8.55 -6.66
CA PRO A 59 7.05 7.98 -7.98
C PRO A 59 7.15 9.05 -9.07
N ILE A 60 7.66 8.66 -10.23
CA ILE A 60 7.71 9.51 -11.42
C ILE A 60 6.56 9.18 -12.39
N SER A 61 6.26 7.89 -12.57
CA SER A 61 5.30 7.41 -13.58
C SER A 61 3.87 7.98 -13.48
N PRO A 62 3.23 8.14 -12.29
CA PRO A 62 1.86 8.62 -12.23
C PRO A 62 1.71 10.08 -12.68
N TRP A 63 2.76 10.89 -12.47
CA TRP A 63 2.81 12.28 -12.91
C TRP A 63 2.99 12.41 -14.40
N LEU A 64 3.79 11.53 -15.00
CA LEU A 64 3.91 11.45 -16.45
C LEU A 64 2.61 10.98 -17.11
N PHE A 65 1.88 10.05 -16.49
CA PHE A 65 0.53 9.69 -16.93
C PHE A 65 -0.44 10.87 -16.83
N MET A 66 -0.41 11.63 -15.74
CA MET A 66 -1.22 12.83 -15.58
C MET A 66 -0.88 13.88 -16.65
N LEU A 67 0.39 14.14 -16.91
CA LEU A 67 0.84 15.08 -17.93
C LEU A 67 0.43 14.62 -19.34
N TYR A 68 0.54 13.32 -19.62
CA TYR A 68 0.04 12.74 -20.87
C TYR A 68 -1.47 12.94 -21.04
N ALA A 69 -2.24 12.76 -19.98
CA ALA A 69 -3.68 12.96 -20.02
C ALA A 69 -4.03 14.44 -20.25
N LEU A 70 -3.37 15.38 -19.56
CA LEU A 70 -3.58 16.82 -19.70
C LEU A 70 -3.19 17.38 -21.07
N THR A 71 -2.14 16.82 -21.70
CA THR A 71 -1.72 17.20 -23.06
C THR A 71 -2.68 16.69 -24.15
N ASN A 72 -3.69 15.90 -23.78
CA ASN A 72 -4.70 15.34 -24.69
C ASN A 72 -6.13 15.74 -24.28
N PRO A 73 -6.48 17.05 -24.25
CA PRO A 73 -7.68 17.56 -23.60
C PRO A 73 -8.99 17.00 -24.17
N VAL A 74 -9.10 16.88 -25.50
CA VAL A 74 -10.29 16.33 -26.17
C VAL A 74 -10.52 14.86 -25.81
N HIS A 75 -9.44 14.08 -25.71
CA HIS A 75 -9.52 12.68 -25.33
C HIS A 75 -9.73 12.52 -23.82
N LEU A 76 -9.12 13.38 -23.01
CA LEU A 76 -9.30 13.45 -21.57
C LEU A 76 -10.76 13.68 -21.20
N GLU A 77 -11.43 14.64 -21.83
CA GLU A 77 -12.85 14.92 -21.56
C GLU A 77 -13.74 13.68 -21.81
N ARG A 78 -13.46 12.92 -22.87
CA ARG A 78 -14.16 11.65 -23.17
C ARG A 78 -13.85 10.57 -22.13
N ALA A 79 -12.58 10.43 -21.74
CA ALA A 79 -12.16 9.47 -20.72
C ALA A 79 -12.77 9.81 -19.35
N MET A 80 -12.77 11.09 -18.95
CA MET A 80 -13.37 11.57 -17.70
C MET A 80 -14.87 11.28 -17.66
N ARG A 81 -15.60 11.49 -18.76
CA ARG A 81 -17.03 11.10 -18.84
C ARG A 81 -17.24 9.60 -18.70
N ARG A 82 -16.41 8.79 -19.36
CA ARG A 82 -16.50 7.32 -19.27
C ARG A 82 -16.24 6.81 -17.86
N TYR A 83 -15.32 7.43 -17.15
CA TYR A 83 -14.93 7.05 -15.79
C TYR A 83 -15.38 8.08 -14.74
N ALA A 84 -16.54 8.72 -14.96
CA ALA A 84 -17.02 9.81 -14.11
C ALA A 84 -17.07 9.44 -12.62
N PHE A 85 -17.45 8.20 -12.31
CA PHE A 85 -17.42 7.68 -10.94
C PHE A 85 -16.03 7.80 -10.27
N LEU A 86 -14.95 7.49 -10.99
CA LEU A 86 -13.58 7.63 -10.48
C LEU A 86 -13.14 9.10 -10.40
N MET A 87 -13.64 9.96 -11.27
CA MET A 87 -13.36 11.40 -11.24
C MET A 87 -14.04 12.09 -10.05
N ILE A 88 -15.20 11.58 -9.62
CA ILE A 88 -15.95 12.09 -8.46
C ILE A 88 -15.29 11.67 -7.15
N ALA A 89 -14.59 10.53 -7.10
CA ALA A 89 -14.01 10.01 -5.86
C ALA A 89 -13.08 11.00 -5.13
N PRO A 90 -12.10 11.68 -5.78
CA PRO A 90 -11.30 12.72 -5.11
C PRO A 90 -12.15 13.86 -4.53
N VAL A 91 -13.19 14.30 -5.26
CA VAL A 91 -14.10 15.37 -4.82
C VAL A 91 -14.90 14.94 -3.60
N LEU A 92 -15.41 13.70 -3.61
CA LEU A 92 -16.14 13.13 -2.48
C LEU A 92 -15.24 13.00 -1.24
N LEU A 93 -13.98 12.58 -1.42
CA LEU A 93 -13.01 12.47 -0.32
C LEU A 93 -12.67 13.85 0.28
N ILE A 94 -12.56 14.91 -0.54
CA ILE A 94 -12.43 16.28 -0.06
C ILE A 94 -13.67 16.69 0.75
N TYR A 95 -14.86 16.44 0.21
CA TYR A 95 -16.11 16.80 0.86
C TYR A 95 -16.27 16.11 2.22
N LEU A 96 -16.04 14.79 2.28
CA LEU A 96 -16.08 14.01 3.53
C LEU A 96 -15.01 14.48 4.54
N SER A 97 -13.87 14.97 4.05
CA SER A 97 -12.80 15.51 4.89
C SER A 97 -13.16 16.84 5.57
N GLY A 98 -14.15 17.59 5.08
CA GLY A 98 -14.52 18.89 5.62
C GLY A 98 -14.91 18.87 7.10
N ILE A 99 -15.65 17.84 7.52
CA ILE A 99 -16.02 17.67 8.94
C ILE A 99 -14.78 17.36 9.78
N GLY A 100 -13.88 16.51 9.27
CA GLY A 100 -12.61 16.20 9.93
C GLY A 100 -11.72 17.43 10.08
N TRP A 101 -11.65 18.29 9.07
CA TRP A 101 -10.89 19.55 9.12
C TRP A 101 -11.46 20.54 10.14
N ALA A 102 -12.79 20.61 10.27
CA ALA A 102 -13.43 21.47 11.25
C ALA A 102 -13.14 21.03 12.70
N VAL A 103 -13.00 19.73 12.95
CA VAL A 103 -12.80 19.18 14.31
C VAL A 103 -11.33 19.03 14.67
N TYR A 104 -10.48 18.59 13.74
CA TYR A 104 -9.09 18.22 14.02
C TYR A 104 -8.05 19.17 13.41
N GLY A 105 -8.49 20.13 12.59
CA GLY A 105 -7.63 21.13 11.96
C GLY A 105 -7.22 20.79 10.54
N VAL A 106 -6.52 21.75 9.92
CA VAL A 106 -6.11 21.70 8.51
C VAL A 106 -4.58 21.60 8.43
N HIS A 107 -4.09 20.49 7.89
CA HIS A 107 -2.67 20.27 7.63
C HIS A 107 -2.37 20.35 6.14
N ALA A 108 -2.18 21.57 5.61
CA ALA A 108 -2.09 21.84 4.17
C ALA A 108 -1.07 20.94 3.43
N ARG A 109 0.13 20.73 3.99
CA ARG A 109 1.15 19.87 3.38
C ARG A 109 0.67 18.40 3.28
N ALA A 110 0.08 17.88 4.34
CA ALA A 110 -0.42 16.51 4.38
C ALA A 110 -1.64 16.34 3.47
N ILE A 111 -2.52 17.35 3.40
CA ILE A 111 -3.65 17.40 2.46
C ILE A 111 -3.16 17.33 1.01
N ILE A 112 -2.19 18.16 0.63
CA ILE A 112 -1.64 18.18 -0.73
C ILE A 112 -1.04 16.81 -1.09
N MET A 113 -0.23 16.22 -0.21
CA MET A 113 0.34 14.89 -0.43
C MET A 113 -0.77 13.84 -0.61
N SER A 114 -1.81 13.89 0.21
CA SER A 114 -2.89 12.92 0.12
C SER A 114 -3.77 13.07 -1.13
N LEU A 115 -4.12 14.30 -1.50
CA LEU A 115 -4.90 14.58 -2.70
C LEU A 115 -4.16 14.23 -3.99
N THR A 116 -2.85 14.52 -4.03
CA THR A 116 -2.02 14.18 -5.18
C THR A 116 -1.93 12.67 -5.43
N GLY A 117 -1.82 11.87 -4.37
CA GLY A 117 -1.90 10.40 -4.46
C GLY A 117 -3.25 9.91 -4.99
N VAL A 118 -4.36 10.52 -4.58
CA VAL A 118 -5.71 10.13 -5.04
C VAL A 118 -5.98 10.55 -6.47
N ILE A 119 -5.55 11.74 -6.89
CA ILE A 119 -5.73 12.23 -8.27
C ILE A 119 -4.91 11.40 -9.27
N ALA A 120 -3.78 10.84 -8.84
CA ALA A 120 -2.95 9.99 -9.67
C ALA A 120 -3.70 8.73 -10.19
N ILE A 121 -4.65 8.18 -9.43
CA ILE A 121 -5.44 7.00 -9.82
C ILE A 121 -6.33 7.29 -11.05
N PRO A 122 -7.30 8.24 -11.01
CA PRO A 122 -8.10 8.60 -12.17
C PRO A 122 -7.25 9.11 -13.33
N ALA A 123 -6.17 9.86 -13.05
CA ALA A 123 -5.25 10.32 -14.09
C ALA A 123 -4.59 9.16 -14.84
N THR A 124 -4.13 8.12 -14.13
CA THR A 124 -3.55 6.92 -14.74
C THR A 124 -4.59 6.16 -15.57
N VAL A 125 -5.83 6.03 -15.08
CA VAL A 125 -6.91 5.39 -15.85
C VAL A 125 -7.20 6.17 -17.14
N CYS A 126 -7.31 7.50 -17.07
CA CYS A 126 -7.49 8.34 -18.24
C CYS A 126 -6.32 8.20 -19.22
N ALA A 127 -5.08 8.19 -18.75
CA ALA A 127 -3.91 8.00 -19.60
C ALA A 127 -3.96 6.66 -20.35
N LEU A 128 -4.31 5.57 -19.66
CA LEU A 128 -4.45 4.24 -20.28
C LEU A 128 -5.60 4.18 -21.29
N ASP A 129 -6.73 4.85 -21.02
CA ASP A 129 -7.86 4.96 -21.94
C ASP A 129 -7.49 5.74 -23.21
N ILE A 130 -6.84 6.90 -23.04
CA ILE A 130 -6.37 7.72 -24.15
C ILE A 130 -5.39 6.92 -25.01
N ALA A 131 -4.38 6.31 -24.38
CA ALA A 131 -3.36 5.54 -25.08
C ALA A 131 -3.95 4.35 -25.86
N PHE A 132 -4.73 3.51 -25.19
CA PHE A 132 -5.10 2.21 -25.77
C PHE A 132 -6.48 2.19 -26.42
N ILE A 133 -7.44 3.03 -26.00
CA ILE A 133 -8.78 3.07 -26.58
C ILE A 133 -8.90 4.19 -27.61
N ALA A 134 -8.52 5.43 -27.24
CA ALA A 134 -8.69 6.57 -28.13
C ALA A 134 -7.65 6.58 -29.27
N LYS A 135 -6.37 6.45 -28.92
CA LYS A 135 -5.25 6.47 -29.87
C LYS A 135 -4.82 5.10 -30.37
N ARG A 136 -5.32 4.03 -29.73
CA ARG A 136 -5.07 2.62 -30.12
C ARG A 136 -3.57 2.27 -30.23
N LEU A 137 -2.77 2.78 -29.30
CA LEU A 137 -1.35 2.43 -29.20
C LEU A 137 -1.16 0.92 -29.03
N SER A 138 -0.04 0.42 -29.53
CA SER A 138 0.27 -1.01 -29.51
C SER A 138 0.51 -1.49 -28.07
N THR A 139 -0.36 -2.37 -27.56
CA THR A 139 -0.14 -3.00 -26.25
C THR A 139 1.15 -3.82 -26.23
N THR A 140 1.55 -4.39 -27.37
CA THR A 140 2.79 -5.13 -27.51
C THR A 140 4.02 -4.24 -27.29
N GLU A 141 4.01 -3.02 -27.83
CA GLU A 141 5.08 -2.04 -27.60
C GLU A 141 5.13 -1.60 -26.14
N ALA A 142 3.98 -1.33 -25.54
CA ALA A 142 3.89 -0.97 -24.13
C ALA A 142 4.44 -2.08 -23.23
N ILE A 143 4.05 -3.35 -23.45
CA ILE A 143 4.56 -4.48 -22.67
C ILE A 143 6.08 -4.66 -22.87
N ARG A 144 6.60 -4.44 -24.09
CA ARG A 144 8.05 -4.47 -24.33
C ARG A 144 8.79 -3.40 -23.55
N ALA A 145 8.25 -2.18 -23.50
CA ALA A 145 8.83 -1.09 -22.71
C ALA A 145 8.85 -1.44 -21.21
N VAL A 146 7.74 -1.99 -20.68
CA VAL A 146 7.67 -2.47 -19.28
C VAL A 146 8.69 -3.58 -19.03
N LEU A 147 8.77 -4.59 -19.90
CA LEU A 147 9.75 -5.67 -19.77
C LEU A 147 11.18 -5.13 -19.75
N ALA A 148 11.52 -4.22 -20.66
CA ALA A 148 12.86 -3.64 -20.75
C ALA A 148 13.24 -2.86 -19.49
N THR A 149 12.36 -1.98 -18.99
CA THR A 149 12.66 -1.18 -17.79
C THR A 149 12.77 -2.03 -16.53
N TYR A 150 11.97 -3.09 -16.42
CA TYR A 150 12.06 -3.99 -15.27
C TYR A 150 13.30 -4.89 -15.32
N TRP A 151 13.73 -5.34 -16.50
CA TRP A 151 15.03 -6.01 -16.63
C TRP A 151 16.18 -5.08 -16.26
N PHE A 152 16.10 -3.81 -16.65
CA PHE A 152 17.08 -2.80 -16.27
C PHE A 152 17.10 -2.58 -14.74
N ALA A 153 15.92 -2.41 -14.12
CA ALA A 153 15.79 -2.33 -12.66
C ALA A 153 16.40 -3.55 -11.95
N PHE A 154 16.17 -4.75 -12.50
CA PHE A 154 16.80 -5.98 -11.99
C PHE A 154 18.33 -5.94 -12.07
N ALA A 155 18.88 -5.54 -13.22
CA ALA A 155 20.32 -5.38 -13.43
C ALA A 155 20.94 -4.35 -12.48
N VAL A 156 20.23 -3.24 -12.22
CA VAL A 156 20.65 -2.25 -11.21
C VAL A 156 20.72 -2.88 -9.83
N GLY A 157 19.74 -3.70 -9.44
CA GLY A 157 19.80 -4.39 -8.15
C GLY A 157 20.95 -5.40 -8.03
N ILE A 158 21.29 -6.10 -9.12
CA ILE A 158 22.50 -6.94 -9.17
C ILE A 158 23.75 -6.08 -8.94
N ALA A 159 23.87 -4.94 -9.65
CA ALA A 159 25.00 -4.05 -9.49
C ALA A 159 25.10 -3.49 -8.06
N GLN A 160 23.97 -3.12 -7.46
CA GLN A 160 23.88 -2.70 -6.06
C GLN A 160 24.30 -3.83 -5.10
N TRP A 161 23.86 -5.06 -5.35
CA TRP A 161 24.23 -6.21 -4.55
C TRP A 161 25.74 -6.46 -4.60
N PHE A 162 26.35 -6.47 -5.79
CA PHE A 162 27.81 -6.57 -5.92
C PHE A 162 28.54 -5.40 -5.27
N ALA A 163 28.02 -4.18 -5.39
CA ALA A 163 28.61 -3.02 -4.75
C ALA A 163 28.64 -3.13 -3.22
N VAL A 164 27.64 -3.76 -2.62
CA VAL A 164 27.62 -4.07 -1.18
C VAL A 164 28.57 -5.21 -0.84
N HIS A 165 28.60 -6.29 -1.63
CA HIS A 165 29.41 -7.48 -1.32
C HIS A 165 30.91 -7.29 -1.57
N LEU A 166 31.25 -6.44 -2.54
CA LEU A 166 32.63 -6.12 -2.91
C LEU A 166 33.09 -4.75 -2.35
N ASP A 167 32.25 -4.13 -1.52
CA ASP A 167 32.49 -2.81 -0.91
C ASP A 167 32.92 -1.71 -1.91
N ILE A 168 32.21 -1.62 -3.04
CA ILE A 168 32.50 -0.64 -4.09
C ILE A 168 31.87 0.70 -3.71
N ALA A 169 32.67 1.53 -3.02
CA ALA A 169 32.23 2.83 -2.49
C ALA A 169 31.62 3.77 -3.55
N SER A 170 32.18 3.82 -4.77
CA SER A 170 31.69 4.73 -5.81
C SER A 170 30.24 4.43 -6.24
N VAL A 171 29.87 3.15 -6.29
CA VAL A 171 28.50 2.72 -6.65
C VAL A 171 27.55 2.95 -5.47
N GLN A 172 27.98 2.64 -4.25
CA GLN A 172 27.19 2.92 -3.04
C GLN A 172 26.94 4.42 -2.86
N GLU A 173 27.93 5.27 -3.11
CA GLU A 173 27.80 6.73 -3.02
C GLU A 173 26.90 7.29 -4.12
N PHE A 174 27.06 6.83 -5.36
CA PHE A 174 26.19 7.23 -6.47
C PHE A 174 24.72 6.95 -6.14
N PHE A 175 24.39 5.72 -5.76
CA PHE A 175 23.02 5.37 -5.39
C PHE A 175 22.59 6.02 -4.07
N GLY A 176 23.51 6.30 -3.16
CA GLY A 176 23.26 7.07 -1.95
C GLY A 176 22.78 8.50 -2.21
N ARG A 177 23.24 9.12 -3.31
CA ARG A 177 22.79 10.44 -3.75
C ARG A 177 21.53 10.39 -4.62
N VAL A 178 21.38 9.36 -5.43
CA VAL A 178 20.23 9.22 -6.35
C VAL A 178 18.96 8.80 -5.61
N MET A 179 19.09 7.95 -4.59
CA MET A 179 17.95 7.43 -3.82
C MET A 179 17.56 8.39 -2.71
N TYR A 180 16.27 8.68 -2.59
CA TYR A 180 15.73 9.47 -1.49
C TYR A 180 15.92 8.77 -0.13
N ARG A 181 15.79 7.44 -0.11
CA ARG A 181 16.09 6.59 1.05
C ARG A 181 17.13 5.56 0.64
N SER A 182 18.39 5.81 0.99
CA SER A 182 19.46 4.86 0.71
C SER A 182 19.49 3.74 1.74
N TYR A 183 19.39 2.50 1.28
CA TYR A 183 19.67 1.27 2.05
C TYR A 183 21.05 0.68 1.69
N LEU A 184 21.83 1.43 0.92
CA LEU A 184 23.14 1.03 0.38
C LEU A 184 24.30 1.70 1.09
N THR A 185 24.03 2.62 2.02
CA THR A 185 25.05 3.41 2.71
C THR A 185 25.11 3.06 4.19
N ILE A 186 26.32 2.73 4.67
CA ILE A 186 26.62 2.45 6.08
C ILE A 186 26.32 3.71 6.92
N GLY A 187 25.67 3.52 8.08
CA GLY A 187 25.31 4.63 8.98
C GLY A 187 24.03 5.38 8.61
N SER A 188 23.37 5.04 7.49
CA SER A 188 22.06 5.59 7.17
C SER A 188 21.00 5.13 8.19
N SER A 189 20.04 6.01 8.49
CA SER A 189 18.92 5.69 9.40
C SER A 189 18.06 4.51 8.91
N TRP A 190 18.15 4.19 7.61
CA TRP A 190 17.35 3.20 6.92
C TRP A 190 18.07 1.83 6.79
N SER A 191 19.41 1.80 6.86
CA SER A 191 20.22 0.57 6.81
C SER A 191 20.51 -0.04 8.19
N LYS A 192 19.74 0.31 9.23
CA LYS A 192 19.91 -0.24 10.60
C LYS A 192 19.91 -1.79 10.66
N ASN A 193 19.25 -2.44 9.71
CA ASN A 193 19.14 -3.90 9.60
C ASN A 193 20.02 -4.50 8.49
N GLY A 194 21.10 -3.82 8.11
CA GLY A 194 22.04 -4.23 7.07
C GLY A 194 21.83 -3.54 5.72
N LEU A 195 22.87 -3.62 4.87
CA LEU A 195 22.88 -3.07 3.52
C LEU A 195 22.09 -3.97 2.57
N ARG A 196 21.21 -3.39 1.74
CA ARG A 196 20.32 -4.17 0.86
C ARG A 196 20.11 -3.48 -0.48
N PRO A 197 20.07 -4.24 -1.59
CA PRO A 197 19.76 -3.68 -2.90
C PRO A 197 18.28 -3.28 -3.00
N GLN A 198 18.02 -2.22 -3.76
CA GLN A 198 16.71 -1.58 -3.91
C GLN A 198 16.13 -1.67 -5.33
N PHE A 199 16.91 -2.04 -6.35
CA PHE A 199 16.42 -2.22 -7.74
C PHE A 199 15.75 -0.98 -8.34
N LEU A 200 16.13 0.23 -7.90
CA LEU A 200 15.47 1.53 -8.19
C LEU A 200 14.16 1.80 -7.43
N PHE A 201 13.70 0.84 -6.62
CA PHE A 201 12.51 0.99 -5.79
C PHE A 201 12.76 1.83 -4.53
N ALA A 202 11.70 2.42 -4.00
CA ALA A 202 11.73 3.25 -2.79
C ALA A 202 12.33 2.54 -1.57
N GLU A 203 11.98 1.28 -1.38
CA GLU A 203 12.53 0.44 -0.31
C GLU A 203 12.71 -0.99 -0.82
N PRO A 204 13.62 -1.79 -0.25
CA PRO A 204 13.80 -3.19 -0.66
C PRO A 204 12.48 -3.99 -0.62
N SER A 205 11.60 -3.67 0.34
CA SER A 205 10.29 -4.32 0.48
C SER A 205 9.32 -4.08 -0.70
N TYR A 206 9.52 -3.03 -1.51
CA TYR A 206 8.63 -2.64 -2.61
C TYR A 206 8.77 -3.56 -3.81
N THR A 207 9.83 -4.36 -3.87
CA THR A 207 10.01 -5.40 -4.89
C THR A 207 8.76 -6.29 -5.00
N GLY A 208 8.16 -6.68 -3.87
CA GLY A 208 6.91 -7.47 -3.87
C GLY A 208 5.73 -6.73 -4.52
N MET A 209 5.55 -5.45 -4.20
CA MET A 209 4.47 -4.61 -4.77
C MET A 209 4.62 -4.45 -6.29
N HIS A 210 5.84 -4.31 -6.79
CA HIS A 210 6.06 -4.23 -8.24
C HIS A 210 5.89 -5.58 -8.95
N VAL A 211 6.38 -6.67 -8.36
CA VAL A 211 6.26 -8.01 -8.94
C VAL A 211 4.81 -8.48 -8.97
N PHE A 212 4.10 -8.35 -7.85
CA PHE A 212 2.74 -8.87 -7.70
C PHE A 212 1.66 -7.84 -8.00
N GLY A 213 1.90 -6.56 -7.78
CA GLY A 213 0.94 -5.48 -8.06
C GLY A 213 0.97 -5.00 -9.52
N ILE A 214 2.11 -5.10 -10.22
CA ILE A 214 2.23 -4.63 -11.61
C ILE A 214 2.48 -5.79 -12.58
N LEU A 215 3.57 -6.55 -12.40
CA LEU A 215 3.96 -7.57 -13.38
C LEU A 215 2.99 -8.73 -13.45
N LEU A 216 2.48 -9.23 -12.31
CA LEU A 216 1.55 -10.37 -12.29
C LEU A 216 0.20 -10.05 -12.97
N PRO A 217 -0.48 -8.91 -12.70
CA PRO A 217 -1.67 -8.51 -13.45
C PRO A 217 -1.40 -8.34 -14.94
N LEU A 218 -0.27 -7.72 -15.31
CA LEU A 218 0.11 -7.58 -16.73
C LEU A 218 0.33 -8.94 -17.40
N MET A 219 0.96 -9.90 -16.70
CA MET A 219 1.13 -11.26 -17.19
C MET A 219 -0.23 -11.92 -17.44
N TRP A 220 -1.19 -11.76 -16.53
CA TRP A 220 -2.53 -12.33 -16.69
C TRP A 220 -3.30 -11.70 -17.86
N LEU A 221 -3.21 -10.37 -18.01
CA LEU A 221 -3.79 -9.65 -19.15
C LEU A 221 -3.16 -10.09 -20.47
N ALA A 222 -1.84 -10.32 -20.50
CA ALA A 222 -1.14 -10.83 -21.67
C ALA A 222 -1.45 -12.32 -21.96
N TYR A 223 -1.73 -13.12 -20.93
CA TYR A 223 -2.03 -14.55 -21.05
C TYR A 223 -3.28 -14.80 -21.90
N LYS A 224 -4.35 -14.01 -21.67
CA LYS A 224 -5.59 -14.09 -22.46
C LYS A 224 -5.40 -13.77 -23.95
N ARG A 225 -4.29 -13.12 -24.30
CA ARG A 225 -3.95 -12.69 -25.67
C ARG A 225 -2.97 -13.64 -26.38
N GLY A 226 -2.71 -14.83 -25.82
CA GLY A 226 -1.99 -15.92 -26.51
C GLY A 226 -0.49 -15.66 -26.76
N SER A 227 0.16 -14.93 -25.86
CA SER A 227 1.33 -14.13 -26.24
C SER A 227 2.66 -14.61 -25.62
N LEU A 228 3.70 -14.68 -26.46
CA LEU A 228 5.12 -14.81 -26.09
C LEU A 228 5.51 -13.89 -24.91
N TYR A 229 4.90 -12.70 -24.81
CA TYR A 229 5.16 -11.74 -23.74
C TYR A 229 4.64 -12.19 -22.38
N ALA A 230 3.59 -13.01 -22.30
CA ALA A 230 3.16 -13.60 -21.03
C ALA A 230 4.22 -14.56 -20.48
N LYS A 231 4.91 -15.32 -21.37
CA LYS A 231 6.03 -16.17 -20.97
C LYS A 231 7.22 -15.33 -20.50
N GLN A 232 7.53 -14.23 -21.19
CA GLN A 232 8.61 -13.32 -20.79
C GLN A 232 8.34 -12.62 -19.47
N LEU A 233 7.11 -12.14 -19.24
CA LEU A 233 6.68 -11.55 -17.96
C LEU A 233 6.76 -12.58 -16.84
N ARG A 234 6.35 -13.82 -17.09
CA ARG A 234 6.50 -14.93 -16.13
C ARG A 234 7.98 -15.18 -15.79
N SER A 235 8.85 -15.26 -16.79
CA SER A 235 10.29 -15.44 -16.56
C SER A 235 10.88 -14.29 -15.74
N LEU A 236 10.49 -13.05 -16.05
CA LEU A 236 10.90 -11.88 -15.30
C LEU A 236 10.44 -11.93 -13.83
N ILE A 237 9.17 -12.29 -13.58
CA ILE A 237 8.63 -12.48 -12.21
C ILE A 237 9.45 -13.53 -11.45
N ILE A 238 9.73 -14.68 -12.07
CA ILE A 238 10.51 -15.76 -11.44
C ILE A 238 11.92 -15.26 -11.12
N VAL A 239 12.57 -14.54 -12.04
CA VAL A 239 13.91 -14.00 -11.83
C VAL A 239 13.95 -12.93 -10.74
N PHE A 240 12.95 -12.05 -10.67
CA PHE A 240 12.83 -11.08 -9.57
C PHE A 240 12.62 -11.75 -8.22
N VAL A 241 11.76 -12.77 -8.14
CA VAL A 241 11.53 -13.51 -6.90
C VAL A 241 12.80 -14.27 -6.49
N ALA A 242 13.36 -15.09 -7.38
CA ALA A 242 14.55 -15.87 -7.08
C ALA A 242 15.77 -14.98 -6.78
N GLY A 243 16.02 -13.98 -7.61
CA GLY A 243 17.09 -13.01 -7.42
C GLY A 243 16.91 -12.18 -6.16
N GLY A 244 15.69 -11.71 -5.87
CA GLY A 244 15.40 -10.96 -4.65
C GLY A 244 15.58 -11.79 -3.37
N LEU A 245 15.27 -13.09 -3.43
CA LEU A 245 15.55 -14.02 -2.34
C LEU A 245 17.04 -14.23 -2.13
N LEU A 246 17.79 -14.51 -3.21
CA LEU A 246 19.25 -14.69 -3.17
C LEU A 246 19.97 -13.43 -2.68
N MET A 247 19.48 -12.26 -3.07
CA MET A 247 20.08 -10.97 -2.71
C MET A 247 19.65 -10.45 -1.32
N GLY A 248 18.81 -11.17 -0.58
CA GLY A 248 18.42 -10.80 0.79
C GLY A 248 17.60 -9.51 0.89
N VAL A 249 16.83 -9.18 -0.15
CA VAL A 249 16.15 -7.88 -0.32
C VAL A 249 15.14 -7.60 0.80
N GLY A 250 14.43 -8.62 1.27
CA GLY A 250 13.60 -8.51 2.45
C GLY A 250 12.67 -9.70 2.64
N THR A 251 12.06 -9.81 3.83
CA THR A 251 11.11 -10.88 4.15
C THR A 251 9.75 -10.71 3.46
N ARG A 252 9.42 -9.48 3.02
CA ARG A 252 8.13 -9.19 2.36
C ARG A 252 7.98 -9.92 1.03
N ILE A 253 9.02 -9.99 0.20
CA ILE A 253 8.94 -10.72 -1.08
C ILE A 253 8.66 -12.20 -0.84
N VAL A 254 9.22 -12.80 0.23
CA VAL A 254 8.94 -14.20 0.62
C VAL A 254 7.45 -14.38 0.93
N LEU A 255 6.91 -13.52 1.81
CA LEU A 255 5.51 -13.58 2.22
C LEU A 255 4.57 -13.36 1.04
N ASP A 256 4.81 -12.33 0.24
CA ASP A 256 3.99 -12.00 -0.93
C ASP A 256 4.04 -13.14 -1.97
N SER A 257 5.21 -13.77 -2.17
CA SER A 257 5.35 -14.96 -3.03
C SER A 257 4.55 -16.16 -2.52
N ILE A 258 4.54 -16.42 -1.21
CA ILE A 258 3.76 -17.51 -0.61
C ILE A 258 2.27 -17.26 -0.82
N VAL A 259 1.79 -16.06 -0.50
CA VAL A 259 0.38 -15.69 -0.67
C VAL A 259 -0.03 -15.77 -2.14
N ALA A 260 0.76 -15.21 -3.05
CA ALA A 260 0.50 -15.29 -4.48
C ALA A 260 0.42 -16.74 -4.97
N LEU A 261 1.34 -17.61 -4.52
CA LEU A 261 1.38 -19.01 -4.92
C LEU A 261 0.18 -19.80 -4.37
N LEU A 262 -0.23 -19.53 -3.12
CA LEU A 262 -1.45 -20.09 -2.53
C LEU A 262 -2.68 -19.73 -3.36
N ILE A 263 -2.85 -18.44 -3.71
CA ILE A 263 -3.96 -17.98 -4.56
C ILE A 263 -3.93 -18.70 -5.92
N VAL A 264 -2.75 -18.76 -6.55
CA VAL A 264 -2.60 -19.43 -7.86
C VAL A 264 -2.99 -20.91 -7.77
N ILE A 265 -2.59 -21.63 -6.73
CA ILE A 265 -2.96 -23.04 -6.55
C ILE A 265 -4.46 -23.19 -6.31
N VAL A 266 -5.03 -22.39 -5.41
CA VAL A 266 -6.47 -22.42 -5.13
C VAL A 266 -7.28 -22.16 -6.41
N MET A 267 -6.84 -21.25 -7.27
CA MET A 267 -7.53 -20.94 -8.52
C MET A 267 -7.27 -21.94 -9.64
N ALA A 268 -6.07 -22.51 -9.74
CA ALA A 268 -5.69 -23.40 -10.83
C ALA A 268 -6.16 -24.84 -10.62
N VAL A 269 -6.32 -25.27 -9.37
CA VAL A 269 -6.72 -26.63 -9.04
C VAL A 269 -8.22 -26.82 -9.22
N ARG A 270 -8.61 -27.86 -9.96
CA ARG A 270 -10.01 -28.31 -10.06
C ARG A 270 -10.38 -29.12 -8.82
N TRP A 271 -10.79 -28.43 -7.75
CA TRP A 271 -11.14 -29.03 -6.45
C TRP A 271 -12.27 -30.06 -6.47
N ARG A 272 -13.12 -30.01 -7.49
CA ARG A 272 -14.26 -30.92 -7.66
C ARG A 272 -13.84 -32.34 -8.09
N ASP A 273 -12.65 -32.51 -8.66
CA ASP A 273 -12.12 -33.81 -9.06
C ASP A 273 -11.20 -34.39 -7.96
N ARG A 274 -11.29 -35.70 -7.71
CA ARG A 274 -10.51 -36.40 -6.68
C ARG A 274 -9.02 -36.39 -7.00
N LYS A 275 -8.63 -36.46 -8.29
CA LYS A 275 -7.23 -36.35 -8.72
C LYS A 275 -6.73 -34.91 -8.58
N GLY A 276 -7.51 -33.94 -9.07
CA GLY A 276 -7.23 -32.51 -8.89
C GLY A 276 -7.03 -32.12 -7.43
N ARG A 277 -7.90 -32.59 -6.53
CA ARG A 277 -7.80 -32.34 -5.09
C ARG A 277 -6.54 -32.92 -4.46
N ARG A 278 -6.11 -34.14 -4.85
CA ARG A 278 -4.86 -34.74 -4.37
C ARG A 278 -3.64 -33.94 -4.82
N PHE A 279 -3.61 -33.53 -6.09
CA PHE A 279 -2.54 -32.66 -6.60
C PHE A 279 -2.52 -31.30 -5.87
N GLY A 280 -3.68 -30.67 -5.67
CA GLY A 280 -3.76 -29.42 -4.91
C GLY A 280 -3.26 -29.55 -3.48
N LEU A 281 -3.65 -30.62 -2.77
CA LEU A 281 -3.17 -30.91 -1.42
C LEU A 281 -1.66 -31.16 -1.38
N LEU A 282 -1.09 -31.87 -2.35
CA LEU A 282 0.35 -32.06 -2.48
C LEU A 282 1.08 -30.74 -2.68
N PHE A 283 0.61 -29.87 -3.59
CA PHE A 283 1.22 -28.57 -3.81
C PHE A 283 1.12 -27.66 -2.57
N LEU A 284 -0.01 -27.69 -1.86
CA LEU A 284 -0.14 -26.98 -0.59
C LEU A 284 0.85 -27.51 0.46
N ALA A 285 0.99 -28.84 0.59
CA ALA A 285 1.94 -29.44 1.53
C ALA A 285 3.39 -29.07 1.19
N VAL A 286 3.76 -29.06 -0.10
CA VAL A 286 5.08 -28.63 -0.57
C VAL A 286 5.32 -27.16 -0.24
N ILE A 287 4.33 -26.28 -0.40
CA ILE A 287 4.46 -24.87 -0.01
C ILE A 287 4.63 -24.71 1.49
N VAL A 288 3.85 -25.45 2.29
CA VAL A 288 3.99 -25.43 3.75
C VAL A 288 5.40 -25.88 4.14
N ALA A 289 5.93 -26.94 3.52
CA ALA A 289 7.29 -27.41 3.76
C ALA A 289 8.34 -26.37 3.35
N ILE A 290 8.27 -25.81 2.13
CA ILE A 290 9.18 -24.75 1.66
C ILE A 290 9.11 -23.53 2.59
N THR A 291 7.91 -23.14 3.01
CA THR A 291 7.69 -22.04 3.96
C THR A 291 8.36 -22.36 5.28
N ALA A 292 8.12 -23.54 5.85
CA ALA A 292 8.76 -23.97 7.10
C ALA A 292 10.29 -23.98 7.00
N THR A 293 10.87 -24.46 5.89
CA THR A 293 12.31 -24.44 5.65
C THR A 293 12.86 -23.02 5.50
N ALA A 294 12.16 -22.15 4.76
CA ALA A 294 12.53 -20.74 4.63
C ALA A 294 12.46 -20.00 5.97
N PHE A 295 11.49 -20.37 6.83
CA PHE A 295 11.37 -19.85 8.18
C PHE A 295 12.49 -20.34 9.10
N ALA A 296 12.90 -21.60 8.98
CA ALA A 296 13.99 -22.17 9.75
C ALA A 296 15.37 -21.61 9.35
N ALA A 297 15.58 -21.31 8.07
CA ALA A 297 16.85 -20.80 7.54
C ALA A 297 17.07 -19.31 7.77
N ASN A 298 16.05 -18.55 8.20
CA ASN A 298 16.13 -17.10 8.34
C ASN A 298 15.94 -16.69 9.81
N SER A 299 16.97 -16.11 10.42
CA SER A 299 16.99 -15.75 11.85
C SER A 299 15.88 -14.79 12.28
N ARG A 300 15.31 -14.02 11.34
CA ARG A 300 14.16 -13.13 11.58
C ARG A 300 12.82 -13.87 11.58
N LEU A 301 12.72 -14.98 10.84
CA LEU A 301 11.51 -15.79 10.76
C LEU A 301 11.47 -16.86 11.86
N SER A 302 12.63 -17.39 12.26
CA SER A 302 12.73 -18.26 13.43
C SER A 302 12.37 -17.51 14.72
N ALA A 303 12.72 -16.21 14.83
CA ALA A 303 12.29 -15.36 15.93
C ALA A 303 10.76 -15.20 16.03
N ILE A 304 10.02 -15.24 14.92
CA ILE A 304 8.54 -15.24 14.90
C ILE A 304 7.99 -16.53 15.51
N VAL A 305 8.66 -17.66 15.25
CA VAL A 305 8.28 -18.98 15.77
C VAL A 305 8.63 -19.12 17.26
N GLU A 306 9.76 -18.55 17.70
CA GLU A 306 10.25 -18.63 19.09
C GLU A 306 9.64 -17.58 20.05
N LYS A 307 9.33 -16.37 19.57
CA LYS A 307 8.88 -15.23 20.41
C LYS A 307 7.49 -14.68 20.05
N GLY A 308 6.77 -15.35 19.15
CA GLY A 308 5.45 -14.94 18.68
C GLY A 308 5.46 -13.54 18.05
N MET A 309 4.43 -12.73 18.32
CA MET A 309 4.28 -11.36 17.80
C MET A 309 5.46 -10.42 18.10
N SER A 310 6.29 -10.73 19.10
CA SER A 310 7.44 -9.91 19.51
C SER A 310 8.75 -10.27 18.80
N GLY A 311 8.74 -11.28 17.92
CA GLY A 311 9.91 -11.78 17.22
C GLY A 311 10.33 -10.99 15.98
N ASP A 312 9.42 -10.23 15.37
CA ASP A 312 9.69 -9.41 14.18
C ASP A 312 9.16 -7.98 14.36
N ASP A 313 10.11 -7.04 14.57
CA ASP A 313 9.84 -5.61 14.67
C ASP A 313 9.10 -5.06 13.45
N SER A 314 9.28 -5.66 12.27
CA SER A 314 8.60 -5.23 11.04
C SER A 314 7.14 -5.71 10.97
N PHE A 315 6.86 -6.94 11.42
CA PHE A 315 5.50 -7.47 11.48
C PHE A 315 4.68 -6.74 12.55
N LEU A 316 5.25 -6.62 13.76
CA LEU A 316 4.62 -5.90 14.85
C LEU A 316 4.47 -4.40 14.53
N GLY A 317 5.46 -3.85 13.81
CA GLY A 317 5.42 -2.55 13.14
C GLY A 317 4.10 -2.25 12.46
N ARG A 318 3.67 -3.16 11.60
CA ARG A 318 2.44 -3.02 10.81
C ARG A 318 1.19 -3.14 11.65
N ILE A 319 1.21 -4.07 12.62
CA ILE A 319 0.07 -4.26 13.53
C ILE A 319 -0.20 -2.96 14.27
N TYR A 320 0.80 -2.36 14.92
CA TYR A 320 0.56 -1.13 15.67
C TYR A 320 0.30 0.08 14.75
N GLN A 321 0.93 0.17 13.57
CA GLN A 321 0.64 1.22 12.59
C GLN A 321 -0.83 1.26 12.16
N SER A 322 -1.48 0.09 12.03
CA SER A 322 -2.91 0.00 11.72
C SER A 322 -3.79 0.09 12.98
N LEU A 323 -3.34 -0.44 14.11
CA LEU A 323 -4.14 -0.50 15.34
C LEU A 323 -4.40 0.87 15.96
N GLY A 324 -3.44 1.79 15.88
CA GLY A 324 -3.58 3.17 16.35
C GLY A 324 -4.80 3.88 15.73
N PRO A 325 -4.86 4.04 14.39
CA PRO A 325 -6.01 4.67 13.72
C PRO A 325 -7.33 3.93 13.96
N LEU A 326 -7.33 2.59 13.96
CA LEU A 326 -8.53 1.78 14.23
C LEU A 326 -9.11 2.07 15.61
N CYS A 327 -8.24 2.10 16.62
CA CYS A 327 -8.64 2.44 17.98
C CYS A 327 -9.13 3.88 18.08
N GLY A 328 -8.60 4.80 17.27
CA GLY A 328 -9.10 6.15 17.12
C GLY A 328 -10.55 6.16 16.61
N ILE A 329 -10.86 5.38 15.57
CA ILE A 329 -12.24 5.26 15.06
C ILE A 329 -13.18 4.69 16.13
N VAL A 330 -12.74 3.68 16.88
CA VAL A 330 -13.52 3.12 17.99
C VAL A 330 -13.81 4.18 19.07
N LYS A 331 -12.84 5.07 19.34
CA LYS A 331 -13.01 6.17 20.31
C LYS A 331 -13.91 7.30 19.79
N GLN A 332 -13.98 7.50 18.47
CA GLN A 332 -14.82 8.51 17.82
C GLN A 332 -15.66 7.86 16.71
N PRO A 333 -16.76 7.16 17.02
CA PRO A 333 -17.48 6.34 16.04
C PRO A 333 -18.00 7.08 14.81
N TRP A 334 -18.30 8.37 14.95
CA TRP A 334 -18.74 9.21 13.82
C TRP A 334 -17.63 9.35 12.74
N THR A 335 -16.36 9.27 13.14
CA THR A 335 -15.22 9.28 12.21
C THR A 335 -15.16 8.01 11.36
N ALA A 336 -15.95 6.98 11.64
CA ALA A 336 -16.10 5.82 10.75
C ALA A 336 -16.77 6.19 9.41
N LEU A 337 -17.54 7.28 9.36
CA LEU A 337 -18.24 7.73 8.15
C LEU A 337 -17.49 8.85 7.43
N THR A 338 -16.97 9.81 8.19
CA THR A 338 -16.33 11.05 7.68
C THR A 338 -14.80 10.97 7.70
N GLY A 339 -14.24 10.11 8.53
CA GLY A 339 -12.82 10.08 8.87
C GLY A 339 -12.38 11.25 9.75
N TYR A 340 -11.08 11.29 9.99
CA TYR A 340 -10.42 12.40 10.70
C TYR A 340 -10.13 13.60 9.80
N GLY A 341 -10.47 13.51 8.52
CA GLY A 341 -10.09 14.48 7.48
C GLY A 341 -8.72 14.16 6.88
N ALA A 342 -8.57 14.48 5.61
CA ALA A 342 -7.27 14.38 4.93
C ALA A 342 -6.22 15.22 5.66
N GLY A 343 -5.07 14.62 5.92
CA GLY A 343 -3.94 15.17 6.65
C GLY A 343 -3.89 14.84 8.15
N ASN A 344 -4.91 14.20 8.72
CA ASN A 344 -5.10 14.13 10.19
C ASN A 344 -5.01 12.69 10.77
N ILE A 345 -4.23 11.78 10.17
CA ILE A 345 -4.06 10.42 10.75
C ILE A 345 -3.39 10.45 12.11
N ASP A 346 -2.53 11.44 12.36
CA ASP A 346 -1.87 11.61 13.64
C ASP A 346 -2.90 11.85 14.74
N ALA A 347 -3.93 12.65 14.49
CA ALA A 347 -5.05 12.79 15.42
C ALA A 347 -5.76 11.45 15.71
N ALA A 348 -5.96 10.62 14.68
CA ALA A 348 -6.53 9.28 14.83
C ALA A 348 -5.62 8.35 15.66
N VAL A 349 -4.31 8.37 15.38
CA VAL A 349 -3.29 7.59 16.07
C VAL A 349 -3.19 8.00 17.54
N HIS A 350 -3.09 9.29 17.83
CA HIS A 350 -2.98 9.82 19.18
C HIS A 350 -4.21 9.49 20.02
N GLN A 351 -5.41 9.58 19.45
CA GLN A 351 -6.66 9.24 20.14
C GLN A 351 -6.80 7.73 20.40
N GLY A 352 -6.35 6.89 19.46
CA GLY A 352 -6.36 5.44 19.60
C GLY A 352 -5.20 4.86 20.41
N ALA A 353 -4.14 5.63 20.66
CA ALA A 353 -2.86 5.15 21.16
C ALA A 353 -2.97 4.33 22.46
N GLN A 354 -3.76 4.79 23.43
CA GLN A 354 -3.91 4.10 24.71
C GLN A 354 -4.67 2.78 24.57
N LEU A 355 -5.78 2.78 23.82
CA LEU A 355 -6.55 1.56 23.58
C LEU A 355 -5.72 0.55 22.77
N ALA A 356 -5.01 1.00 21.74
CA ALA A 356 -4.12 0.18 20.95
C ALA A 356 -3.00 -0.43 21.81
N ARG A 357 -2.42 0.36 22.73
CA ARG A 357 -1.42 -0.12 23.68
C ARG A 357 -1.99 -1.20 24.58
N THR A 358 -3.16 -0.99 25.19
CA THR A 358 -3.80 -1.99 26.06
C THR A 358 -4.09 -3.29 25.31
N ILE A 359 -4.56 -3.20 24.06
CA ILE A 359 -4.78 -4.38 23.21
C ILE A 359 -3.47 -5.13 22.98
N LEU A 360 -2.38 -4.43 22.63
CA LEU A 360 -1.06 -5.04 22.42
C LEU A 360 -0.50 -5.67 23.70
N GLU A 361 -0.66 -5.02 24.86
CA GLU A 361 -0.28 -5.58 26.16
C GLU A 361 -1.08 -6.84 26.47
N SER A 362 -2.40 -6.82 26.26
CA SER A 362 -3.28 -7.97 26.48
C SER A 362 -3.02 -9.13 25.52
N ALA A 363 -2.52 -8.85 24.31
CA ALA A 363 -2.11 -9.84 23.31
C ALA A 363 -0.71 -10.42 23.57
N GLY A 364 -0.07 -10.08 24.70
CA GLY A 364 1.25 -10.60 25.08
C GLY A 364 2.43 -9.90 24.38
N ALA A 365 2.20 -8.77 23.69
CA ALA A 365 3.24 -8.04 22.98
C ALA A 365 3.98 -7.01 23.87
N GLY A 366 4.30 -7.34 25.13
CA GLY A 366 4.77 -6.38 26.15
C GLY A 366 5.87 -5.40 25.67
N LYS A 367 7.00 -5.89 25.15
CA LYS A 367 8.06 -5.02 24.57
C LYS A 367 7.57 -4.26 23.34
N GLY A 368 6.75 -4.90 22.52
CA GLY A 368 6.14 -4.30 21.33
C GLY A 368 5.16 -3.18 21.61
N ALA A 369 4.41 -3.27 22.71
CA ALA A 369 3.48 -2.24 23.15
C ALA A 369 4.20 -0.97 23.60
N ILE A 370 5.38 -1.11 24.21
CA ILE A 370 6.26 0.02 24.59
C ILE A 370 6.79 0.71 23.32
N VAL A 371 7.29 -0.07 22.36
CA VAL A 371 7.76 0.45 21.06
C VAL A 371 6.62 1.16 20.31
N ALA A 372 5.43 0.54 20.26
CA ALA A 372 4.23 1.11 19.66
C ALA A 372 3.83 2.43 20.33
N ALA A 373 3.84 2.49 21.65
CA ALA A 373 3.53 3.72 22.40
C ALA A 373 4.53 4.85 22.10
N GLY A 374 5.82 4.52 21.95
CA GLY A 374 6.84 5.46 21.50
C GLY A 374 6.57 5.96 20.07
N TRP A 375 6.24 5.05 19.15
CA TRP A 375 5.90 5.40 17.77
C TRP A 375 4.66 6.29 17.68
N TYR A 376 3.58 5.95 18.42
CA TYR A 376 2.37 6.76 18.47
C TYR A 376 2.67 8.19 18.91
N ARG A 377 3.52 8.39 19.94
CA ARG A 377 3.90 9.72 20.43
C ARG A 377 4.69 10.55 19.41
N MET A 378 5.51 9.91 18.59
CA MET A 378 6.33 10.58 17.57
C MET A 378 5.55 10.86 16.28
N MET A 379 4.31 10.36 16.18
CA MET A 379 3.52 10.46 14.98
C MET A 379 3.13 11.91 14.64
N THR A 380 3.40 12.29 13.40
CA THR A 380 3.05 13.61 12.85
C THR A 380 2.25 13.48 11.56
N SER A 381 1.51 14.52 11.20
CA SER A 381 0.69 14.58 9.98
C SER A 381 1.45 14.36 8.67
N THR A 382 2.78 14.54 8.65
CA THR A 382 3.62 14.31 7.47
C THR A 382 4.23 12.92 7.38
N MET A 383 4.15 12.12 8.45
CA MET A 383 4.82 10.81 8.49
C MET A 383 4.06 9.71 7.76
N VAL A 384 2.75 9.86 7.55
CA VAL A 384 1.89 8.84 6.95
C VAL A 384 0.87 9.48 6.03
N TRP A 385 0.50 8.74 4.99
CA TRP A 385 -0.55 9.11 4.06
C TRP A 385 -1.95 8.89 4.67
N THR A 386 -2.86 9.85 4.50
CA THR A 386 -4.12 9.87 5.24
C THR A 386 -5.25 10.41 4.37
N MET A 387 -6.35 9.68 4.23
CA MET A 387 -7.63 10.36 3.94
C MET A 387 -8.77 9.80 4.79
N SER A 388 -9.96 10.38 4.61
CA SER A 388 -11.23 10.05 5.27
C SER A 388 -11.47 8.54 5.42
N ALA A 389 -12.38 8.16 6.33
CA ALA A 389 -12.58 6.83 6.91
C ALA A 389 -12.15 5.61 6.06
N TYR A 390 -12.50 5.57 4.78
CA TYR A 390 -12.21 4.49 3.83
C TYR A 390 -10.74 4.32 3.41
N THR A 391 -9.90 5.33 3.66
CA THR A 391 -8.46 5.33 3.31
C THR A 391 -7.55 5.47 4.53
N SER A 392 -8.11 5.73 5.72
CA SER A 392 -7.39 5.63 7.01
C SER A 392 -6.93 4.18 7.30
N PHE A 393 -7.43 3.20 6.55
CA PHE A 393 -7.00 1.80 6.56
C PHE A 393 -5.89 1.48 5.56
N SER A 394 -5.62 2.38 4.61
CA SER A 394 -4.70 2.14 3.49
C SER A 394 -3.26 2.51 3.85
N LEU A 395 -2.80 2.04 5.01
CA LEU A 395 -1.38 1.82 5.26
C LEU A 395 -1.10 0.38 4.82
N ASN A 396 -0.72 0.19 3.56
CA ASN A 396 -0.35 -1.12 2.98
C ASN A 396 -1.43 -2.21 3.03
N SER A 397 -2.67 -1.90 2.64
CA SER A 397 -3.68 -2.93 2.38
C SER A 397 -3.62 -3.41 0.92
N ASP A 398 -2.57 -4.16 0.59
CA ASP A 398 -2.61 -5.13 -0.51
C ASP A 398 -3.42 -6.34 -0.03
N SER A 399 -4.74 -6.25 -0.11
CA SER A 399 -5.64 -7.40 -0.11
C SER A 399 -7.03 -7.02 -0.62
N SER A 400 -7.26 -7.40 -1.88
CA SER A 400 -8.52 -7.95 -2.39
C SER A 400 -9.84 -7.48 -1.77
N VAL A 401 -10.53 -6.54 -2.43
CA VAL A 401 -12.00 -6.60 -2.53
C VAL A 401 -12.40 -6.28 -3.97
N VAL A 402 -12.63 -7.34 -4.75
CA VAL A 402 -13.34 -7.28 -6.03
C VAL A 402 -14.63 -8.10 -5.86
N ARG A 403 -15.77 -7.44 -6.16
CA ARG A 403 -17.14 -7.95 -6.44
C ARG A 403 -18.02 -8.32 -5.23
N SER A 404 -19.31 -7.97 -5.14
CA SER A 404 -20.33 -7.53 -6.13
C SER A 404 -21.53 -6.84 -5.42
N PRO A 405 -22.43 -6.14 -6.15
CA PRO A 405 -23.58 -5.43 -5.59
C PRO A 405 -24.82 -6.31 -5.37
N LEU A 406 -25.66 -5.90 -4.42
CA LEU A 406 -27.13 -6.06 -4.37
C LEU A 406 -27.73 -7.40 -4.86
N GLN A 407 -28.12 -8.24 -3.90
CA GLN A 407 -29.40 -8.97 -3.98
C GLN A 407 -30.16 -8.81 -2.66
N LEU A 408 -31.08 -7.84 -2.67
CA LEU A 408 -32.23 -7.82 -1.76
C LEU A 408 -33.11 -9.02 -2.11
N SER A 409 -33.16 -10.02 -1.24
CA SER A 409 -34.28 -10.94 -1.18
C SER A 409 -35.15 -10.51 -0.02
N ALA A 410 -36.30 -9.93 -0.36
CA ALA A 410 -37.41 -9.79 0.54
C ALA A 410 -37.88 -11.19 0.98
N SER A 411 -37.97 -11.42 2.29
CA SER A 411 -38.91 -12.40 2.85
C SER A 411 -39.68 -11.70 3.95
N SER A 412 -40.94 -11.47 3.63
CA SER A 412 -42.00 -10.96 4.48
C SER A 412 -42.29 -11.85 5.69
N SER A 413 -42.82 -11.19 6.71
CA SER A 413 -43.87 -11.61 7.64
C SER A 413 -43.62 -12.83 8.55
N HIS A 414 -43.55 -12.55 9.85
CA HIS A 414 -44.27 -13.13 11.01
C HIS A 414 -43.53 -12.54 12.24
N GLY A 415 -44.09 -11.72 13.15
CA GLY A 415 -45.44 -11.61 13.64
C GLY A 415 -45.50 -12.13 15.08
N MET A 416 -45.09 -11.33 16.08
CA MET A 416 -45.63 -11.38 17.45
C MET A 416 -45.08 -10.23 18.34
N GLY A 417 -46.00 -9.47 18.94
CA GLY A 417 -45.75 -8.45 19.98
C GLY A 417 -45.22 -9.06 21.29
N ILE A 418 -44.79 -8.30 22.29
CA ILE A 418 -45.53 -7.35 23.14
C ILE A 418 -44.43 -6.64 23.98
N GLY A 419 -44.45 -5.32 24.18
CA GLY A 419 -44.84 -4.78 25.48
C GLY A 419 -43.94 -3.62 25.95
N ARG A 420 -44.61 -2.54 26.36
CA ARG A 420 -44.12 -1.23 26.84
C ARG A 420 -43.14 -1.32 28.03
N SER A 421 -42.19 -0.38 28.12
CA SER A 421 -42.18 0.72 29.12
C SER A 421 -40.80 1.38 29.26
N LEU A 422 -40.77 2.72 29.13
CA LEU A 422 -39.76 3.60 29.72
C LEU A 422 -40.07 3.74 31.22
N PRO A 423 -39.06 4.03 32.07
CA PRO A 423 -38.95 5.42 32.54
C PRO A 423 -37.51 5.96 32.68
N SER A 424 -37.50 7.27 32.90
CA SER A 424 -36.43 8.25 33.01
C SER A 424 -35.67 8.31 34.34
N ALA A 425 -34.49 8.97 34.27
CA ALA A 425 -33.85 9.85 35.27
C ALA A 425 -32.87 9.28 36.30
N GLY A 426 -31.70 9.95 36.42
CA GLY A 426 -30.88 10.02 37.64
C GLY A 426 -29.39 9.66 37.49
N PRO A 427 -28.43 10.54 37.83
CA PRO A 427 -27.00 10.28 37.74
C PRO A 427 -26.46 9.59 39.00
N HIS A 428 -25.62 8.57 38.85
CA HIS A 428 -24.89 7.99 39.96
C HIS A 428 -23.37 8.09 39.75
N CYS A 429 -22.75 8.97 40.55
CA CYS A 429 -21.36 8.88 40.95
C CYS A 429 -21.17 7.65 41.85
N SER A 430 -20.16 6.84 41.58
CA SER A 430 -19.64 5.87 42.55
C SER A 430 -18.17 6.17 42.84
N HIS A 431 -17.95 6.63 44.07
CA HIS A 431 -16.68 6.50 44.76
C HIS A 431 -16.52 5.04 45.21
N THR A 432 -15.36 4.45 44.99
CA THR A 432 -14.90 3.30 45.77
C THR A 432 -13.47 3.56 46.21
N CYS A 433 -13.32 3.98 47.47
CA CYS A 433 -12.07 3.88 48.20
C CYS A 433 -12.01 2.49 48.85
N ILE A 434 -10.90 1.78 48.67
CA ILE A 434 -10.43 0.79 49.64
C ILE A 434 -9.00 1.17 49.99
N SER A 435 -8.83 1.50 51.27
CA SER A 435 -7.58 1.82 51.94
C SER A 435 -7.00 0.57 52.59
N ASN A 436 -5.67 0.50 52.66
CA ASN A 436 -4.83 0.27 53.85
C ASN A 436 -3.48 -0.28 53.35
N SER A 437 -2.37 0.46 53.39
CA SER A 437 -1.59 1.00 54.53
C SER A 437 -0.20 0.38 54.32
N LYS A 438 0.92 1.11 54.28
CA LYS A 438 1.52 1.84 55.41
C LYS A 438 2.50 2.90 54.89
N ASP A 439 2.74 3.88 55.76
CA ASP A 439 3.81 4.89 55.76
C ASP A 439 3.51 6.24 55.08
N MET A 440 3.00 7.14 55.94
CA MET A 440 3.01 8.61 55.86
C MET A 440 4.11 9.10 56.85
N PRO A 441 4.64 10.35 56.76
CA PRO A 441 3.78 11.53 56.74
C PRO A 441 4.22 12.77 55.94
N SER A 442 3.17 13.50 55.54
CA SER A 442 3.05 14.96 55.50
C SER A 442 3.60 15.71 54.27
N ARG A 443 2.73 16.31 53.45
CA ARG A 443 2.12 17.65 53.64
C ARG A 443 1.33 18.09 52.39
N HIS A 444 0.16 18.67 52.65
CA HIS A 444 -0.59 19.67 51.88
C HIS A 444 -1.02 19.39 50.42
N CYS A 445 -2.29 19.02 50.28
CA CYS A 445 -3.12 19.40 49.15
C CYS A 445 -3.36 20.91 49.14
N ARG A 446 -3.19 21.56 47.99
CA ARG A 446 -3.81 22.85 47.69
C ARG A 446 -4.40 22.77 46.27
N CYS A 447 -5.72 22.91 46.19
CA CYS A 447 -6.41 23.23 44.93
C CYS A 447 -6.29 24.74 44.69
N SER A 448 -5.99 25.15 43.47
CA SER A 448 -6.36 26.48 42.98
C SER A 448 -6.57 26.44 41.47
N SER A 449 -7.82 26.73 41.12
CA SER A 449 -8.36 27.08 39.82
C SER A 449 -7.73 28.33 39.21
N GLY A 450 -7.56 28.32 37.89
CA GLY A 450 -7.78 29.44 36.95
C GLY A 450 -6.93 30.70 37.07
N ALA A 451 -6.07 30.94 36.07
CA ALA A 451 -6.00 32.19 35.27
C ALA A 451 -4.74 32.19 34.39
N SER A 452 -4.88 32.56 33.12
CA SER A 452 -3.77 33.07 32.29
C SER A 452 -3.40 34.49 32.77
N PRO A 453 -2.14 34.93 32.63
CA PRO A 453 -1.82 35.79 31.48
C PRO A 453 -0.36 35.71 30.95
N GLY A 454 -0.17 36.12 29.70
CA GLY A 454 0.93 37.02 29.30
C GLY A 454 2.33 36.45 29.02
N TRP A 455 2.65 36.33 27.73
CA TRP A 455 3.90 36.72 27.05
C TRP A 455 5.14 37.02 27.93
N THR A 456 6.28 36.33 27.69
CA THR A 456 7.48 36.88 27.02
C THR A 456 8.68 35.91 26.99
N THR A 457 9.43 35.98 25.88
CA THR A 457 10.89 35.80 25.70
C THR A 457 11.57 34.41 25.83
N SER A 458 11.97 33.91 24.65
CA SER A 458 13.26 33.26 24.30
C SER A 458 14.49 33.85 25.06
N PRO A 459 15.68 33.19 25.16
CA PRO A 459 16.36 32.53 24.03
C PRO A 459 17.25 31.28 24.29
N SER A 460 17.56 30.63 23.15
CA SER A 460 18.84 29.98 22.76
C SER A 460 19.46 28.87 23.62
N MET A 461 19.47 27.63 23.08
CA MET A 461 20.63 27.03 22.38
C MET A 461 20.16 25.94 21.41
#